data_AF-A0A2E1AMP0-F1
#
_entry.id   AF-A0A2E1AMP0-F1
#
_cell.length_a   1.000
_cell.length_b   1.000
_cell.length_c   1.000
_cell.angle_alpha   90.00
_cell.angle_beta   90.00
_cell.angle_gamma   90.00
#
_symmetry.space_group_name_H-M   'P 1'
#
loop_
_entity.id
_entity.type
_entity.pdbx_description
1 polymer ?
#
loop_
_entity_poly.entity_id
_entity_poly.type
_entity_poly.pdbx_seq_one_letter_code
_entity_poly.pdbx_strand_id
1 'polypeptide(L)'
;MFGSTKVNVKDLKLKTCLASLAVFFMVLTALYFLFYGHAYEVDFRFPEESQLSEAPRLRSEDGRILDPVLRAVVVPFLKEQCETMEDADILFCFQLNVDARPLYSPCFMDCHSKEFYYDLNVMETDDPGSIACIETYSTLELKKMRSARIAIKGFKGMDLEEFVMVPDSILKNCLLQHADEVSRGKWLK
;
A
#
# COMPACT_ATOMS: atom_id res chain seq x y z
N MET A 1 5.66 -68.46 -22.94
CA MET A 1 5.65 -68.04 -21.53
C MET A 1 4.84 -66.76 -21.42
N PHE A 2 3.55 -66.85 -21.07
CA PHE A 2 2.74 -65.67 -20.75
C PHE A 2 2.62 -65.60 -19.22
N GLY A 3 3.39 -64.70 -18.61
CA GLY A 3 3.27 -64.41 -17.19
C GLY A 3 1.93 -63.72 -16.92
N SER A 4 0.98 -64.47 -16.37
CA SER A 4 -0.29 -63.91 -15.89
C SER A 4 -0.03 -63.14 -14.60
N THR A 5 0.11 -61.82 -14.70
CA THR A 5 0.13 -60.93 -13.55
C THR A 5 -1.29 -60.88 -12.98
N LYS A 6 -1.52 -61.63 -11.89
CA LYS A 6 -2.77 -61.56 -11.12
C LYS A 6 -2.91 -60.15 -10.53
N VAL A 7 -3.71 -59.31 -11.17
CA VAL A 7 -4.02 -57.98 -10.67
C VAL A 7 -4.93 -58.13 -9.46
N ASN A 8 -4.42 -57.80 -8.29
CA ASN A 8 -5.15 -57.92 -7.04
C ASN A 8 -6.22 -56.82 -6.98
N VAL A 9 -7.50 -57.19 -6.98
CA VAL A 9 -8.65 -56.28 -7.05
C VAL A 9 -8.65 -55.26 -5.89
N LYS A 10 -8.01 -55.58 -4.75
CA LYS A 10 -7.80 -54.66 -3.62
C LYS A 10 -6.87 -53.50 -3.97
N ASP A 11 -5.83 -53.74 -4.76
CA ASP A 11 -4.90 -52.69 -5.23
C ASP A 11 -5.58 -51.75 -6.23
N LEU A 12 -6.50 -52.27 -7.05
CA LEU A 12 -7.28 -51.43 -7.96
C LEU A 12 -8.17 -50.47 -7.21
N LYS A 13 -8.88 -50.94 -6.17
CA LYS A 13 -9.76 -50.10 -5.32
C LYS A 13 -8.96 -49.04 -4.55
N LEU A 14 -7.78 -49.39 -4.03
CA LEU A 14 -6.91 -48.44 -3.35
C LEU A 14 -6.41 -47.36 -4.31
N LYS A 15 -5.98 -47.75 -5.52
CA LYS A 15 -5.54 -46.81 -6.57
C LYS A 15 -6.67 -45.90 -7.04
N THR A 16 -7.90 -46.41 -7.19
CA THR A 16 -9.06 -45.57 -7.54
C THR A 16 -9.41 -44.59 -6.42
N CYS A 17 -9.33 -45.03 -5.15
CA CYS A 17 -9.57 -44.17 -4.00
C CYS A 17 -8.54 -43.04 -3.90
N LEU A 18 -7.25 -43.35 -4.06
CA LEU A 18 -6.18 -42.35 -4.07
C LEU A 18 -6.31 -41.38 -5.25
N ALA A 19 -6.67 -41.88 -6.44
CA ALA A 19 -6.93 -41.03 -7.59
C ALA A 19 -8.12 -40.09 -7.36
N SER A 20 -9.22 -40.57 -6.76
CA SER A 20 -10.36 -39.72 -6.42
C SER A 20 -10.02 -38.66 -5.37
N LEU A 21 -9.15 -38.99 -4.40
CA LEU A 21 -8.67 -38.03 -3.40
C LEU A 21 -7.81 -36.94 -4.06
N ALA A 22 -6.91 -37.32 -4.98
CA ALA A 22 -6.07 -36.38 -5.71
C ALA A 22 -6.88 -35.44 -6.61
N VAL A 23 -7.92 -35.96 -7.28
CA VAL A 23 -8.86 -35.14 -8.06
C VAL A 23 -9.61 -34.17 -7.15
N PHE A 24 -10.06 -34.62 -5.98
CA PHE A 24 -10.71 -33.77 -5.00
C PHE A 24 -9.79 -32.64 -4.51
N PHE A 25 -8.53 -32.93 -4.21
CA PHE A 25 -7.54 -31.90 -3.86
C PHE A 25 -7.28 -30.94 -5.02
N MET A 26 -7.14 -31.42 -6.26
CA MET A 26 -6.98 -30.53 -7.42
C MET A 26 -8.18 -29.59 -7.58
N VAL A 27 -9.40 -30.11 -7.42
CA VAL A 27 -10.63 -29.30 -7.49
C VAL A 27 -10.66 -28.27 -6.37
N LEU A 28 -10.33 -28.65 -5.14
CA LEU A 28 -10.24 -27.69 -4.03
C LEU A 28 -9.19 -26.61 -4.27
N THR A 29 -8.01 -26.97 -4.78
CA THR A 29 -6.96 -26.00 -5.11
C THR A 29 -7.40 -25.07 -6.24
N ALA A 30 -8.05 -25.59 -7.28
CA ALA A 30 -8.60 -24.77 -8.36
C ALA A 30 -9.69 -23.82 -7.86
N LEU A 31 -10.61 -24.30 -7.01
CA LEU A 31 -11.63 -23.46 -6.38
C LEU A 31 -11.00 -22.41 -5.46
N TYR A 32 -9.95 -22.76 -4.71
CA TYR A 32 -9.18 -21.81 -3.91
C TYR A 32 -8.57 -20.70 -4.78
N PHE A 33 -7.93 -21.04 -5.90
CA PHE A 33 -7.41 -20.02 -6.82
C PHE A 33 -8.52 -19.19 -7.49
N LEU A 34 -9.66 -19.80 -7.83
CA LEU A 34 -10.80 -19.12 -8.45
C LEU A 34 -11.54 -18.17 -7.49
N PHE A 35 -11.66 -18.52 -6.21
CA PHE A 35 -12.42 -17.74 -5.23
C PHE A 35 -11.56 -16.87 -4.32
N TYR A 36 -10.29 -17.22 -4.11
CA TYR A 36 -9.38 -16.56 -3.17
C TYR A 36 -8.02 -16.17 -3.78
N GLY A 37 -7.65 -16.73 -4.93
CA GLY A 37 -6.32 -16.56 -5.52
C GLY A 37 -6.23 -15.47 -6.58
N HIS A 38 -6.91 -14.34 -6.41
CA HIS A 38 -6.53 -13.15 -7.19
C HIS A 38 -5.30 -12.54 -6.50
N ALA A 39 -4.12 -12.91 -6.98
CA ALA A 39 -2.90 -12.22 -6.60
C ALA A 39 -2.96 -10.85 -7.26
N TYR A 40 -3.21 -9.82 -6.45
CA TYR A 40 -3.13 -8.44 -6.89
C TYR A 40 -1.70 -8.18 -7.38
N GLU A 41 -1.56 -7.70 -8.61
CA GLU A 41 -0.25 -7.27 -9.12
C GLU A 41 -0.02 -5.84 -8.64
N VAL A 42 1.05 -5.63 -7.86
CA VAL A 42 1.42 -4.31 -7.34
C VAL A 42 2.78 -3.91 -7.90
N ASP A 43 2.80 -2.79 -8.60
CA ASP A 43 4.03 -2.23 -9.18
C ASP A 43 4.27 -0.81 -8.67
N PHE A 44 5.53 -0.50 -8.37
CA PHE A 44 5.97 0.85 -8.00
C PHE A 44 6.34 1.64 -9.26
N ARG A 45 5.77 2.82 -9.42
CA ARG A 45 6.16 3.80 -10.45
C ARG A 45 6.77 5.03 -9.77
N PHE A 46 8.02 5.30 -10.06
CA PHE A 46 8.58 6.62 -9.76
C PHE A 46 7.84 7.67 -10.59
N PRO A 47 7.40 8.78 -9.98
CA PRO A 47 6.76 9.86 -10.72
C PRO A 47 7.78 10.48 -11.68
N GLU A 48 7.43 10.57 -12.96
CA GLU A 48 8.20 11.35 -13.93
C GLU A 48 8.06 12.85 -13.63
N GLU A 49 9.07 13.67 -13.92
CA GLU A 49 9.03 15.12 -13.65
C GLU A 49 7.83 15.82 -14.33
N SER A 50 7.42 15.32 -15.51
CA SER A 50 6.22 15.77 -16.23
C SER A 50 4.93 15.56 -15.41
N GLN A 51 4.86 14.44 -14.68
CA GLN A 51 3.74 14.03 -13.85
C GLN A 51 3.69 14.76 -12.52
N LEU A 52 4.79 15.39 -12.09
CA LEU A 52 4.80 16.24 -10.91
C LEU A 52 3.78 17.38 -11.04
N SER A 53 3.60 17.91 -12.26
CA SER A 53 2.67 18.99 -12.59
C SER A 53 1.20 18.59 -12.67
N GLU A 54 0.94 17.29 -12.79
CA GLU A 54 -0.40 16.75 -12.91
C GLU A 54 -0.95 16.51 -11.52
N ALA A 55 -1.92 17.33 -11.10
CA ALA A 55 -2.65 17.08 -9.85
C ALA A 55 -3.17 15.63 -9.87
N PRO A 56 -2.83 14.79 -8.87
CA PRO A 56 -3.43 13.49 -8.70
C PRO A 56 -4.94 13.66 -8.80
N ARG A 57 -5.52 13.08 -9.84
CA ARG A 57 -6.97 13.04 -9.97
C ARG A 57 -7.47 12.05 -8.93
N LEU A 58 -7.63 12.51 -7.69
CA LEU A 58 -8.38 11.81 -6.65
C LEU A 58 -9.84 11.77 -7.09
N ARG A 59 -10.20 10.79 -7.93
CA ARG A 59 -11.59 10.44 -8.19
C ARG A 59 -11.74 8.93 -8.18
N SER A 60 -12.34 8.46 -7.10
CA SER A 60 -13.37 7.44 -7.17
C SER A 60 -14.63 8.09 -6.59
N GLU A 61 -15.59 8.44 -7.46
CA GLU A 61 -16.94 8.88 -7.06
C GLU A 61 -17.71 7.76 -6.35
N ASP A 62 -17.18 6.53 -6.34
CA ASP A 62 -17.91 5.37 -5.88
C ASP A 62 -17.76 5.09 -4.38
N GLY A 63 -16.82 5.75 -3.67
CA GLY A 63 -16.66 5.55 -2.21
C GLY A 63 -16.48 4.09 -1.79
N ARG A 64 -16.15 3.20 -2.74
CA ARG A 64 -16.10 1.75 -2.54
C ARG A 64 -14.82 1.42 -1.80
N ILE A 65 -14.94 1.44 -0.48
CA ILE A 65 -14.26 0.60 0.52
C ILE A 65 -12.99 -0.07 -0.05
N LEU A 66 -11.91 0.72 -0.06
CA LEU A 66 -10.54 0.29 -0.37
C LEU A 66 -9.88 -0.48 0.80
N ASP A 67 -10.62 -0.71 1.88
CA ASP A 67 -10.11 -1.23 3.15
C ASP A 67 -9.42 -2.61 3.00
N PRO A 68 -9.99 -3.64 2.34
CA PRO A 68 -9.33 -4.94 2.26
C PRO A 68 -8.05 -4.93 1.43
N VAL A 69 -8.04 -4.19 0.32
CA VAL A 69 -6.88 -4.10 -0.58
C VAL A 69 -5.76 -3.31 0.08
N LEU A 70 -6.09 -2.22 0.78
CA LEU A 70 -5.09 -1.47 1.55
C LEU A 70 -4.43 -2.37 2.59
N ARG A 71 -5.22 -3.03 3.43
CA ARG A 71 -4.69 -3.88 4.51
C ARG A 71 -3.93 -5.10 4.02
N ALA A 72 -4.48 -5.83 3.05
CA ALA A 72 -3.96 -7.14 2.67
C ALA A 72 -2.83 -7.07 1.63
N VAL A 73 -2.74 -5.97 0.88
CA VAL A 73 -1.86 -5.87 -0.30
C VAL A 73 -0.95 -4.65 -0.20
N VAL A 74 -1.52 -3.46 -0.07
CA VAL A 74 -0.74 -2.20 -0.17
C VAL A 74 0.17 -2.00 1.04
N VAL A 75 -0.35 -2.18 2.26
CA VAL A 75 0.45 -1.97 3.50
C VAL A 75 1.64 -2.94 3.56
N PRO A 76 1.47 -4.27 3.34
CA PRO A 76 2.59 -5.20 3.27
C PRO A 76 3.59 -4.84 2.17
N PHE A 77 3.12 -4.50 0.96
CA PHE A 77 3.97 -4.15 -0.16
C PHE A 77 4.82 -2.90 0.12
N LEU A 78 4.21 -1.81 0.59
CA LEU A 78 4.93 -0.59 0.94
C LEU A 78 5.96 -0.82 2.05
N LYS A 79 5.63 -1.67 3.02
CA LYS A 79 6.56 -2.03 4.10
C LYS A 79 7.79 -2.76 3.56
N GLU A 80 7.61 -3.67 2.61
CA GLU A 80 8.70 -4.34 1.91
C GLU A 80 9.53 -3.34 1.07
N GLN A 81 8.87 -2.42 0.36
CA GLN A 81 9.57 -1.40 -0.42
C GLN A 81 10.40 -0.44 0.44
N CYS A 82 9.93 -0.07 1.63
CA CYS A 82 10.74 0.70 2.57
C CYS A 82 12.00 -0.05 3.05
N GLU A 83 12.04 -1.38 2.96
CA GLU A 83 13.23 -2.18 3.27
C GLU A 83 14.21 -2.26 2.11
N THR A 84 13.71 -2.17 0.86
CA THR A 84 14.56 -2.23 -0.34
C THR A 84 15.05 -0.85 -0.79
N MET A 85 14.31 0.21 -0.46
CA MET A 85 14.61 1.60 -0.84
C MET A 85 15.20 2.35 0.36
N GLU A 86 16.45 2.07 0.71
CA GLU A 86 17.11 2.57 1.94
C GLU A 86 17.14 4.12 2.05
N ASP A 87 17.08 4.84 0.92
CA ASP A 87 17.13 6.31 0.87
C ASP A 87 15.74 6.98 0.89
N ALA A 88 14.64 6.22 0.90
CA ALA A 88 13.29 6.78 0.86
C ALA A 88 12.77 7.10 2.27
N ASP A 89 12.46 8.37 2.54
CA ASP A 89 11.80 8.77 3.80
C ASP A 89 10.31 8.41 3.81
N ILE A 90 9.63 8.60 2.66
CA ILE A 90 8.20 8.34 2.48
C ILE A 90 7.97 7.62 1.14
N LEU A 91 7.10 6.62 1.16
CA LEU A 91 6.52 6.04 -0.05
C LEU A 91 5.03 6.36 -0.14
N PHE A 92 4.61 6.91 -1.28
CA PHE A 92 3.22 7.35 -1.46
C PHE A 92 2.38 6.33 -2.21
N CYS A 93 1.13 6.17 -1.81
CA CYS A 93 0.20 5.26 -2.48
C CYS A 93 -0.07 5.61 -3.94
N PHE A 94 -0.06 6.90 -4.32
CA PHE A 94 -0.30 7.29 -5.71
C PHE A 94 0.81 6.86 -6.67
N GLN A 95 1.97 6.44 -6.15
CA GLN A 95 3.07 5.85 -6.92
C GLN A 95 2.82 4.37 -7.24
N LEU A 96 1.80 3.75 -6.63
CA LEU A 96 1.48 2.35 -6.84
C LEU A 96 0.44 2.17 -7.94
N ASN A 97 0.65 1.13 -8.74
CA ASN A 97 -0.43 0.51 -9.50
C ASN A 97 -0.87 -0.77 -8.81
N VAL A 98 -2.17 -0.97 -8.68
CA VAL A 98 -2.78 -2.24 -8.27
C VAL A 98 -3.59 -2.76 -9.46
N ASP A 99 -3.26 -3.95 -9.96
CA ASP A 99 -3.84 -4.56 -11.16
C ASP A 99 -3.78 -3.61 -12.38
N ALA A 100 -2.59 -3.05 -12.61
CA ALA A 100 -2.31 -2.06 -13.66
C ALA A 100 -3.15 -0.76 -13.59
N ARG A 101 -3.79 -0.47 -12.44
CA ARG A 101 -4.53 0.77 -12.20
C ARG A 101 -3.84 1.60 -11.12
N PRO A 102 -3.62 2.91 -11.33
CA PRO A 102 -3.01 3.74 -10.31
C PRO A 102 -3.89 3.86 -9.06
N LEU A 103 -3.27 3.79 -7.89
CA LEU A 103 -3.92 3.89 -6.60
C LEU A 103 -4.05 5.35 -6.16
N TYR A 104 -5.17 5.99 -6.48
CA TYR A 104 -5.44 7.38 -6.10
C TYR A 104 -5.99 7.53 -4.68
N SER A 105 -5.38 6.89 -3.69
CA SER A 105 -5.76 7.05 -2.27
C SER A 105 -4.83 8.03 -1.56
N PRO A 106 -5.33 8.90 -0.67
CA PRO A 106 -4.50 9.81 0.10
C PRO A 106 -3.79 9.06 1.23
N CYS A 107 -2.79 8.25 0.88
CA CYS A 107 -2.03 7.45 1.82
C CYS A 107 -0.55 7.37 1.49
N PHE A 108 0.23 7.05 2.52
CA PHE A 108 1.68 6.91 2.44
C PHE A 108 2.20 6.03 3.58
N MET A 109 3.45 5.59 3.45
CA MET A 109 4.22 4.89 4.46
C MET A 109 5.41 5.75 4.86
N ASP A 110 5.57 6.01 6.16
CA ASP A 110 6.83 6.52 6.71
C ASP A 110 7.81 5.35 6.84
N CYS A 111 8.90 5.38 6.07
CA CYS A 111 9.84 4.26 6.03
C CYS A 111 10.72 4.14 7.27
N HIS A 112 10.92 5.23 8.03
CA HIS A 112 11.68 5.19 9.29
C HIS A 112 10.93 4.41 10.37
N SER A 113 9.64 4.72 10.53
CA SER A 113 8.78 4.06 11.53
C SER A 113 8.07 2.81 10.99
N LYS A 114 8.09 2.60 9.68
CA LYS A 114 7.30 1.59 8.95
C LYS A 114 5.80 1.69 9.30
N GLU A 115 5.34 2.92 9.55
CA GLU A 115 3.97 3.22 9.92
C GLU A 115 3.20 3.72 8.69
N PHE A 116 2.12 3.03 8.38
CA PHE A 116 1.21 3.39 7.30
C PHE A 116 0.22 4.45 7.77
N TYR A 117 -0.07 5.43 6.91
CA TYR A 117 -0.99 6.51 7.17
C TYR A 117 -2.00 6.64 6.03
N TYR A 118 -3.28 6.85 6.39
CA TYR A 118 -4.39 6.95 5.45
C TYR A 118 -5.32 8.11 5.83
N ASP A 119 -5.75 8.87 4.81
CA ASP A 119 -6.67 10.00 4.91
C ASP A 119 -6.29 11.02 6.00
N LEU A 120 -4.99 11.37 6.03
CA LEU A 120 -4.51 12.36 6.98
C LEU A 120 -5.11 13.73 6.69
N ASN A 121 -5.43 14.46 7.75
CA ASN A 121 -5.84 15.84 7.69
C ASN A 121 -5.00 16.64 8.70
N VAL A 122 -4.27 17.63 8.18
CA VAL A 122 -3.62 18.65 9.02
C VAL A 122 -4.70 19.58 9.58
N MET A 123 -4.76 19.64 10.90
CA MET A 123 -5.56 20.60 11.65
C MET A 123 -4.64 21.74 12.09
N GLU A 124 -4.85 22.91 11.49
CA GLU A 124 -4.16 24.12 11.90
C GLU A 124 -4.49 24.45 13.36
N THR A 125 -3.49 24.95 14.08
CA THR A 125 -3.63 25.43 15.45
C THR A 125 -3.45 26.94 15.46
N ASP A 126 -3.91 27.63 16.51
CA ASP A 126 -3.86 29.10 16.63
C ASP A 126 -2.43 29.68 16.77
N ASP A 127 -1.38 28.88 16.55
CA ASP A 127 0.02 29.28 16.70
C ASP A 127 0.55 30.00 15.44
N PRO A 128 1.03 31.25 15.56
CA PRO A 128 1.56 32.00 14.42
C PRO A 128 2.98 31.58 13.99
N GLY A 129 3.62 30.64 14.69
CA GLY A 129 4.97 30.19 14.38
C GLY A 129 5.09 29.51 13.02
N SER A 130 6.22 29.75 12.33
CA SER A 130 6.56 29.04 11.09
C SER A 130 7.93 28.37 11.17
N ILE A 131 8.05 27.23 10.48
CA ILE A 131 9.29 26.47 10.30
C ILE A 131 9.62 26.41 8.82
N ALA A 132 10.91 26.36 8.50
CA ALA A 132 11.37 26.11 7.14
C ALA A 132 11.60 24.61 6.94
N CYS A 133 10.98 24.05 5.91
CA CYS A 133 11.12 22.66 5.50
C CYS A 133 11.82 22.61 4.15
N ILE A 134 12.78 21.70 4.01
CA ILE A 134 13.47 21.41 2.76
C ILE A 134 12.90 20.10 2.25
N GLU A 135 12.38 20.10 1.03
CA GLU A 135 11.72 18.97 0.40
C GLU A 135 12.42 18.65 -0.90
N THR A 136 12.78 17.39 -1.10
CA THR A 136 13.48 16.94 -2.30
C THR A 136 12.57 16.03 -3.11
N TYR A 137 12.42 16.34 -4.39
CA TYR A 137 11.62 15.60 -5.36
C TYR A 137 12.51 15.23 -6.55
N SER A 138 12.97 13.97 -6.64
CA SER A 138 13.92 13.56 -7.68
C SER A 138 15.17 14.47 -7.67
N THR A 139 15.33 15.34 -8.66
CA THR A 139 16.45 16.30 -8.76
C THR A 139 16.15 17.69 -8.21
N LEU A 140 14.89 17.96 -7.83
CA LEU A 140 14.43 19.26 -7.39
C LEU A 140 14.46 19.38 -5.87
N GLU A 141 15.12 20.41 -5.35
CA GLU A 141 15.08 20.76 -3.92
C GLU A 141 14.28 22.06 -3.74
N LEU A 142 13.27 22.05 -2.87
CA LEU A 142 12.40 23.18 -2.58
C LEU A 142 12.42 23.50 -1.09
N LYS A 143 12.56 24.79 -0.77
CA LYS A 143 12.38 25.30 0.59
C LYS A 143 10.98 25.88 0.76
N LYS A 144 10.16 25.26 1.62
CA LYS A 144 8.78 25.67 1.91
C LYS A 144 8.64 26.12 3.37
N MET A 145 7.93 27.22 3.59
CA MET A 145 7.59 27.68 4.94
C MET A 145 6.28 27.02 5.39
N ARG A 146 6.28 26.41 6.57
CA ARG A 146 5.16 25.62 7.10
C ARG A 146 4.81 26.04 8.51
N SER A 147 3.60 25.71 8.97
CA SER A 147 3.17 26.02 10.34
C SER A 147 4.00 25.24 11.36
N ALA A 148 4.50 25.91 12.39
CA ALA A 148 5.40 25.33 13.38
C ALA A 148 4.68 24.33 14.30
N ARG A 149 3.37 24.52 14.50
CA ARG A 149 2.55 23.68 15.36
C ARG A 149 1.26 23.31 14.65
N ILE A 150 1.03 22.03 14.54
CA ILE A 150 -0.17 21.45 13.93
C ILE A 150 -0.64 20.27 14.76
N ALA A 151 -1.91 19.94 14.64
CA ALA A 151 -2.41 18.61 14.98
C ALA A 151 -2.69 17.85 13.69
N ILE A 152 -2.51 16.54 13.71
CA ILE A 152 -2.78 15.68 12.57
C ILE A 152 -3.77 14.62 13.03
N LYS A 153 -4.82 14.42 12.24
CA LYS A 153 -5.77 13.33 12.43
C LYS A 153 -5.81 12.43 11.20
N GLY A 154 -6.17 11.17 11.39
CA GLY A 154 -6.38 10.23 10.30
C GLY A 154 -6.37 8.80 10.81
N PHE A 155 -6.01 7.86 9.94
CA PHE A 155 -5.91 6.45 10.26
C PHE A 155 -4.48 5.95 10.10
N LYS A 156 -4.05 5.03 10.96
CA LYS A 156 -2.70 4.50 10.92
C LYS A 156 -2.61 2.98 11.09
N GLY A 157 -1.47 2.44 10.66
CA GLY A 157 -1.16 1.02 10.80
C GLY A 157 -1.98 0.11 9.89
N MET A 158 -1.87 -1.19 10.11
CA MET A 158 -2.57 -2.21 9.34
C MET A 158 -4.06 -2.26 9.67
N ASP A 159 -4.43 -1.96 10.92
CA ASP A 159 -5.83 -2.01 11.37
C ASP A 159 -6.61 -0.73 11.06
N LEU A 160 -5.95 0.28 10.47
CA LEU A 160 -6.48 1.62 10.22
C LEU A 160 -7.09 2.21 11.50
N GLU A 161 -6.31 2.24 12.57
CA GLU A 161 -6.74 2.84 13.83
C GLU A 161 -6.79 4.36 13.69
N GLU A 162 -7.91 4.96 14.12
CA GLU A 162 -8.04 6.41 14.16
C GLU A 162 -7.06 7.00 15.18
N PHE A 163 -6.39 8.08 14.82
CA PHE A 163 -5.47 8.78 15.70
C PHE A 163 -5.58 10.28 15.56
N VAL A 164 -5.16 10.97 16.62
CA VAL A 164 -4.84 12.39 16.61
C VAL A 164 -3.47 12.55 17.28
N MET A 165 -2.55 13.25 16.64
CA MET A 165 -1.22 13.50 17.20
C MET A 165 -0.72 14.91 16.91
N VAL A 166 0.22 15.36 17.74
CA VAL A 166 1.03 16.55 17.49
C VAL A 166 2.46 16.08 17.22
N PRO A 167 3.09 16.46 16.10
CA PRO A 167 4.50 16.13 15.85
C PRO A 167 5.41 16.62 16.97
N ASP A 168 6.32 15.78 17.40
CA ASP A 168 7.28 16.04 18.48
C ASP A 168 8.61 16.63 17.99
N SER A 169 8.83 16.69 16.68
CA SER A 169 10.04 17.21 16.05
C SER A 169 9.75 18.00 14.79
N ILE A 170 10.66 18.92 14.43
CA ILE A 170 10.56 19.73 13.20
C ILE A 170 10.55 18.83 11.97
N LEU A 171 11.41 17.80 11.94
CA LEU A 171 11.47 16.86 10.82
C LEU A 171 10.13 16.15 10.62
N LYS A 172 9.57 15.57 11.68
CA LYS A 172 8.26 14.88 11.61
C LYS A 172 7.14 15.84 11.19
N ASN A 173 7.21 17.08 11.65
CA ASN A 173 6.24 18.11 11.25
C ASN A 173 6.33 18.42 9.75
N CYS A 174 7.54 18.67 9.24
CA CYS A 174 7.78 18.89 7.80
C CYS A 174 7.29 17.70 6.98
N LEU A 175 7.67 16.49 7.39
CA LEU A 175 7.36 15.24 6.71
C LEU A 175 5.85 15.02 6.58
N LEU A 176 5.11 15.19 7.68
CA LEU A 176 3.67 14.92 7.67
C LEU A 176 2.84 16.01 6.97
N GLN A 177 3.23 17.28 7.06
CA GLN A 177 2.58 18.34 6.28
C GLN A 177 2.85 18.18 4.78
N HIS A 178 4.08 17.82 4.41
CA HIS A 178 4.42 17.47 3.04
C HIS A 178 3.58 16.28 2.57
N ALA A 179 3.47 15.23 3.38
CA ALA A 179 2.69 14.07 3.01
C ALA A 179 1.18 14.34 2.85
N ASP A 180 0.59 15.19 3.69
CA ASP A 180 -0.80 15.67 3.51
C ASP A 180 -0.98 16.44 2.19
N GLU A 181 -0.09 17.39 1.88
CA GLU A 181 -0.16 18.13 0.62
C GLU A 181 -0.01 17.22 -0.59
N VAL A 182 0.96 16.29 -0.54
CA VAL A 182 1.23 15.38 -1.63
C VAL A 182 0.04 14.44 -1.84
N SER A 183 -0.44 13.80 -0.77
CA SER A 183 -1.57 12.88 -0.79
C SER A 183 -2.88 13.53 -1.26
N ARG A 184 -3.03 14.84 -1.07
CA ARG A 184 -4.17 15.66 -1.54
C ARG A 184 -3.96 16.28 -2.93
N GLY A 185 -2.82 16.06 -3.56
CA GLY A 185 -2.50 16.66 -4.86
C GLY A 185 -2.33 18.17 -4.85
N LYS A 186 -1.89 18.72 -3.71
CA LYS A 186 -1.64 20.15 -3.49
C LYS A 186 -0.15 20.50 -3.45
N TRP A 187 0.77 19.55 -3.65
CA TRP A 187 2.20 19.77 -3.40
C TRP A 187 2.85 20.86 -4.26
N LEU A 188 2.34 21.12 -5.47
CA LEU A 188 2.81 22.22 -6.34
C LEU A 188 1.99 23.51 -6.28
N LYS A 189 0.99 23.59 -5.39
CA LYS A 189 0.19 24.80 -5.17
C LYS A 189 0.63 25.50 -3.89
#